data_AF-A0A8C9LCT4-F1
#
_entry.id   AF-A0A8C9LCT4-F1
#
_cell.length_a   1.000
_cell.length_b   1.000
_cell.length_c   1.000
_cell.angle_alpha   90.00
_cell.angle_beta   90.00
_cell.angle_gamma   90.00
#
_symmetry.space_group_name_H-M   'P 1'
#
loop_
_entity.id
_entity.type
_entity.pdbx_description
1 polymer ?
#
loop_
_entity_poly.entity_id
_entity_poly.type
_entity_poly.pdbx_seq_one_letter_code
_entity_poly.pdbx_strand_id
1 'polypeptide(L)'
;MKKEKRLCFIQPCLTNILKTIKIPKGKTCQPTFQLPRAEKLFFSGCSTTQSYKLTFCGVCTDKRCCVPNKSKMITLHFECPNEGFFKWKMMWITSCVCQRICSDPGDIFSELRML
;
A
#
# COMPACT_ATOMS: atom_id res chain seq x y z
N MET A 1 -9.21 -0.49 24.34
CA MET A 1 -8.41 -0.51 23.10
C MET A 1 -8.48 0.87 22.44
N LYS A 2 -7.35 1.52 22.13
CA LYS A 2 -7.36 2.81 21.40
C LYS A 2 -7.60 2.53 19.91
N LYS A 3 -8.65 3.12 19.33
CA LYS A 3 -8.83 3.16 17.87
C LYS A 3 -7.88 4.21 17.31
N GLU A 4 -7.03 3.83 16.36
CA GLU A 4 -6.12 4.75 15.66
C GLU A 4 -6.57 4.89 14.21
N LYS A 5 -6.75 6.13 13.74
CA LYS A 5 -7.03 6.42 12.33
C LYS A 5 -5.71 6.81 11.66
N ARG A 6 -5.32 6.06 10.62
CA ARG A 6 -4.07 6.27 9.88
C ARG A 6 -4.39 6.42 8.39
N LEU A 7 -3.68 7.33 7.71
CA LEU A 7 -3.71 7.35 6.24
C LEU A 7 -2.88 6.18 5.71
N CYS A 8 -3.40 5.50 4.70
CA CYS A 8 -2.75 4.36 4.06
C CYS A 8 -2.96 4.40 2.54
N PHE A 9 -1.93 3.99 1.79
CA PHE A 9 -2.03 3.65 0.37
C PHE A 9 -1.83 2.14 0.28
N ILE A 10 -2.93 1.41 0.19
CA ILE A 10 -2.91 -0.06 0.18
C ILE A 10 -2.71 -0.57 -1.26
N GLN A 11 -3.30 0.11 -2.23
CA GLN A 11 -3.26 -0.26 -3.64
C GLN A 11 -3.19 1.00 -4.52
N PRO A 12 -2.45 0.97 -5.65
CA PRO A 12 -2.50 2.06 -6.61
C PRO A 12 -3.87 2.12 -7.30
N CYS A 13 -4.35 3.33 -7.60
CA CYS A 13 -5.63 3.53 -8.28
C CYS A 13 -5.65 2.92 -9.70
N LEU A 14 -4.49 2.83 -10.35
CA LEU A 14 -4.34 2.27 -11.70
C LEU A 14 -4.14 0.75 -11.62
N THR A 15 -5.24 -0.01 -11.70
CA THR A 15 -5.26 -1.49 -11.67
C THR A 15 -4.40 -2.14 -12.75
N ASN A 16 -4.14 -1.45 -13.88
CA ASN A 16 -3.29 -1.98 -14.94
C ASN A 16 -1.80 -2.08 -14.56
N ILE A 17 -1.34 -1.39 -13.50
CA ILE A 17 0.07 -1.46 -13.06
C ILE A 17 0.43 -2.88 -12.60
N LEU A 18 -0.50 -3.60 -11.96
CA LEU A 18 -0.28 -4.96 -11.51
C LEU A 18 -0.02 -5.92 -12.69
N LYS A 19 -0.63 -5.67 -13.86
CA LYS A 19 -0.42 -6.47 -15.08
C LYS A 19 0.97 -6.28 -15.68
N THR A 20 1.65 -5.17 -15.37
CA THR A 20 2.99 -4.85 -15.87
C THR A 20 4.10 -5.41 -14.98
N ILE A 21 3.77 -5.97 -13.81
CA ILE A 21 4.76 -6.55 -12.90
C ILE A 21 5.39 -7.79 -13.54
N LYS A 22 6.67 -7.70 -13.87
CA LYS A 22 7.45 -8.80 -14.44
C LYS A 22 8.04 -9.65 -13.31
N ILE A 23 7.56 -10.88 -13.19
CA ILE A 23 8.10 -11.82 -12.21
C ILE A 23 9.48 -12.29 -12.68
N PRO A 24 10.52 -12.22 -11.82
CA PRO A 24 11.85 -12.71 -12.17
C PRO A 24 11.82 -14.19 -12.57
N LYS A 25 12.64 -14.57 -13.56
CA LYS A 25 12.74 -15.96 -14.03
C LYS A 25 13.04 -16.90 -12.85
N GLY A 26 12.30 -18.01 -12.77
CA GLY A 26 12.44 -19.00 -11.69
C GLY A 26 11.70 -18.67 -10.39
N LYS A 27 11.03 -17.51 -10.29
CA LYS A 27 10.15 -17.19 -9.16
C LYS A 27 8.68 -17.34 -9.57
N THR A 28 7.85 -17.73 -8.61
CA THR A 28 6.38 -17.82 -8.77
C THR A 28 5.64 -16.63 -8.16
N CYS A 29 6.37 -15.71 -7.53
CA CYS A 29 5.78 -14.54 -6.94
C CYS A 29 6.75 -13.37 -6.89
N GLN A 30 6.18 -12.18 -6.98
CA GLN A 30 6.84 -10.94 -6.63
C GLN A 30 5.98 -10.27 -5.54
N PRO A 31 6.32 -10.46 -4.25
CA PRO A 31 5.46 -9.99 -3.16
C PRO A 31 5.33 -8.48 -3.10
N THR A 32 6.37 -7.73 -3.49
CA THR A 32 6.33 -6.27 -3.50
C THR A 32 6.83 -5.72 -4.83
N PHE A 33 6.32 -4.55 -5.19
CA PHE A 33 6.84 -3.75 -6.27
C PHE A 33 6.83 -2.28 -5.87
N GLN A 34 7.60 -1.48 -6.60
CA GLN A 34 7.60 -0.04 -6.47
C GLN A 34 7.03 0.59 -7.73
N LEU A 35 6.42 1.77 -7.59
CA LEU A 35 6.03 2.54 -8.77
C LEU A 35 7.27 2.84 -9.64
N PRO A 36 7.11 2.90 -10.98
CA PRO A 36 8.21 3.21 -11.88
C PRO A 36 8.81 4.60 -11.59
N ARG A 37 8.01 5.53 -11.10
CA ARG A 37 8.39 6.91 -10.79
C ARG A 37 8.03 7.25 -9.34
N ALA A 38 8.79 8.16 -8.75
CA ALA A 38 8.43 8.76 -7.48
C ALA A 38 7.34 9.81 -7.72
N GLU A 39 6.28 9.80 -6.91
CA GLU A 39 5.11 10.67 -7.10
C GLU A 39 4.87 11.52 -5.85
N LYS A 40 4.32 12.72 -6.05
CA LYS A 40 3.80 13.52 -4.93
C LYS A 40 2.48 12.90 -4.46
N LEU A 41 2.29 12.85 -3.15
CA LEU A 41 1.06 12.37 -2.56
C LEU A 41 0.12 13.54 -2.34
N PHE A 42 -1.17 13.34 -2.58
CA PHE A 42 -2.20 14.36 -2.42
C PHE A 42 -3.16 13.96 -1.31
N PHE A 43 -3.46 14.90 -0.41
CA PHE A 43 -4.42 14.70 0.68
C PHE A 43 -5.10 16.03 1.00
N SER A 44 -6.44 16.04 0.98
CA SER A 44 -7.27 17.21 1.30
C SER A 44 -6.86 18.51 0.56
N GLY A 45 -6.55 18.42 -0.74
CA GLY A 45 -6.13 19.58 -1.54
C GLY A 45 -4.66 19.98 -1.40
N CYS A 46 -3.90 19.30 -0.52
CA CYS A 46 -2.48 19.57 -0.29
C CYS A 46 -1.60 18.49 -0.93
N SER A 47 -0.34 18.82 -1.23
CA SER A 47 0.61 17.88 -1.85
C SER A 47 1.87 17.71 -1.00
N THR A 48 2.54 16.57 -1.11
CA THR A 48 3.82 16.40 -0.40
C THR A 48 4.91 17.30 -0.98
N THR A 49 5.76 17.82 -0.11
CA THR A 49 6.90 18.68 -0.50
C THR A 49 7.88 17.93 -1.41
N GLN A 50 8.08 16.64 -1.15
CA GLN A 50 8.93 15.75 -1.93
C GLN A 50 8.12 14.61 -2.58
N SER A 51 8.68 14.05 -3.66
CA SER A 51 8.13 12.86 -4.31
C SER A 51 8.58 11.58 -3.61
N TYR A 52 7.70 10.59 -3.59
CA TYR A 52 7.87 9.36 -2.86
C TYR A 52 7.73 8.15 -3.79
N LYS A 53 8.69 7.22 -3.71
CA LYS A 53 8.61 5.96 -4.43
C LYS A 53 7.91 4.92 -3.56
N LEU A 54 6.58 4.89 -3.66
CA LEU A 54 5.75 4.00 -2.85
C LEU A 54 6.02 2.53 -3.18
N THR A 55 5.91 1.70 -2.14
CA THR A 55 5.96 0.24 -2.23
C THR A 55 4.55 -0.31 -2.06
N PHE A 56 4.15 -1.22 -2.95
CA PHE A 56 2.86 -1.88 -2.95
C PHE A 56 3.02 -3.40 -3.01
N CYS A 57 1.96 -4.14 -2.65
CA CYS A 57 1.95 -5.59 -2.83
C CYS A 57 1.80 -5.95 -4.31
N GLY A 58 2.62 -6.90 -4.76
CA GLY A 58 2.65 -7.34 -6.15
C GLY A 58 1.70 -8.51 -6.40
N VAL A 59 2.18 -9.52 -7.13
CA VAL A 59 1.35 -10.64 -7.60
C VAL A 59 1.99 -11.98 -7.24
N CYS A 60 1.15 -12.93 -6.83
CA CYS A 60 1.49 -14.34 -6.65
C CYS A 60 0.80 -15.13 -7.78
N THR A 61 1.52 -15.93 -8.57
CA THR A 61 0.92 -16.64 -9.72
C THR A 61 0.38 -18.01 -9.39
N ASP A 62 0.53 -18.45 -8.14
CA ASP A 62 0.11 -19.77 -7.66
C ASP A 62 -1.24 -19.73 -6.91
N LYS A 63 -2.15 -18.84 -7.37
CA LYS A 63 -3.51 -18.63 -6.83
C LYS A 63 -3.55 -18.20 -5.35
N ARG A 64 -2.42 -17.78 -4.78
CA ARG A 64 -2.36 -17.15 -3.44
C ARG A 64 -2.66 -15.66 -3.53
N CYS A 65 -3.17 -15.09 -2.45
CA CYS A 65 -3.33 -13.65 -2.33
C CYS A 65 -2.03 -13.01 -1.82
N CYS A 66 -1.68 -11.88 -2.42
CA CYS A 66 -0.55 -11.06 -1.98
C CYS A 66 -1.05 -9.98 -1.03
N VAL A 67 -0.74 -10.10 0.26
CA VAL A 67 -1.25 -9.19 1.30
C VAL A 67 -0.10 -8.51 2.05
N PRO A 68 -0.31 -7.30 2.59
CA PRO A 68 0.68 -6.63 3.44
C PRO A 68 1.06 -7.50 4.64
N ASN A 69 2.36 -7.61 4.93
CA ASN A 69 2.89 -8.38 6.07
C ASN A 69 3.52 -7.44 7.12
N LYS A 70 4.39 -6.53 6.66
CA LYS A 70 5.02 -5.54 7.53
C LYS A 70 4.81 -4.14 6.98
N SER A 71 4.60 -3.20 7.89
CA SER A 71 4.54 -1.77 7.59
C SER A 71 5.29 -0.97 8.64
N LYS A 72 5.65 0.25 8.28
CA LYS A 72 6.21 1.25 9.19
C LYS A 72 5.39 2.52 9.14
N MET A 73 5.34 3.25 10.24
CA MET A 73 4.78 4.60 10.25
C MET A 73 5.85 5.59 9.80
N ILE A 74 5.56 6.37 8.76
CA ILE A 74 6.43 7.47 8.32
C ILE A 74 5.71 8.80 8.50
N THR A 75 6.48 9.87 8.71
CA THR A 75 5.93 11.22 8.75
C THR A 75 6.11 11.88 7.39
N LEU A 76 5.01 12.30 6.78
CA LEU A 76 4.95 13.04 5.54
C LEU A 76 4.76 14.53 5.82
N HIS A 77 5.37 15.37 4.98
CA HIS A 77 5.20 16.82 5.02
C HIS A 77 4.34 17.24 3.82
N PHE A 78 3.20 17.85 4.09
CA PHE A 78 2.27 18.36 3.10
C PHE A 78 2.32 19.89 3.08
N GLU A 79 2.23 20.44 1.88
CA GLU A 79 2.13 21.87 1.60
C GLU A 79 0.81 22.11 0.85
N CYS A 80 0.06 23.08 1.34
CA CYS A 80 -1.26 23.45 0.86
C CYS A 80 -1.19 24.82 0.20
N PRO A 81 -1.80 25.01 -0.98
CA PRO A 81 -1.93 26.34 -1.56
C PRO A 81 -2.64 27.28 -0.57
N ASN A 82 -1.98 28.37 -0.18
CA ASN A 82 -2.50 29.43 0.71
C ASN A 82 -2.81 29.03 2.16
N GLU A 83 -2.70 27.75 2.54
CA GLU A 83 -3.05 27.25 3.89
C GLU A 83 -1.84 26.79 4.72
N GLY A 84 -0.62 26.87 4.16
CA GLY A 84 0.63 26.56 4.86
C GLY A 84 1.05 25.10 4.74
N PHE A 85 1.62 24.53 5.80
CA PHE A 85 2.13 23.15 5.80
C PHE A 85 1.70 22.37 7.04
N PHE A 86 1.59 21.05 6.91
CA PHE A 86 1.35 20.16 8.04
C PHE A 86 2.11 18.85 7.91
N LYS A 87 2.26 18.16 9.04
CA LYS A 87 2.89 16.84 9.11
C LYS A 87 1.84 15.78 9.41
N TRP A 88 1.91 14.66 8.71
CA TRP A 88 0.98 13.55 8.95
C TRP A 88 1.69 12.19 9.00
N LYS A 89 1.25 11.32 9.90
CA LYS A 89 1.78 9.95 10.00
C LYS A 89 1.02 9.03 9.05
N MET A 90 1.76 8.37 8.18
CA MET A 90 1.24 7.47 7.16
C MET A 90 1.81 6.06 7.32
N MET A 91 0.97 5.04 7.13
CA MET A 91 1.42 3.65 7.08
C MET A 91 2.07 3.35 5.72
N TRP A 92 3.31 2.87 5.75
CA TRP A 92 4.11 2.54 4.58
C TRP A 92 4.44 1.05 4.55
N ILE A 93 4.04 0.36 3.48
CA ILE A 93 4.28 -1.09 3.31
C ILE A 93 5.77 -1.34 3.08
N THR A 94 6.35 -2.25 3.86
CA THR A 94 7.77 -2.66 3.73
C THR A 94 7.90 -4.08 3.21
N SER A 95 6.92 -4.95 3.47
CA SER A 95 6.87 -6.29 2.90
C SER A 95 5.43 -6.79 2.75
N CYS A 96 5.26 -7.71 1.81
CA CYS A 96 4.02 -8.46 1.62
C CYS A 96 4.34 -9.96 1.61
N VAL A 97 3.32 -10.78 1.81
CA VAL A 97 3.41 -12.24 1.83
C VAL A 97 2.34 -12.85 0.93
N CYS A 98 2.67 -13.97 0.29
CA CYS A 98 1.71 -14.78 -0.44
C CYS A 98 1.10 -15.82 0.50
N GLN A 99 -0.20 -15.71 0.76
CA GLN A 99 -0.92 -16.63 1.63
C GLN A 99 -2.13 -17.26 0.93
N ARG A 100 -2.51 -18.46 1.38
CA ARG A 100 -3.66 -19.20 0.81
C ARG A 100 -4.99 -18.73 1.37
N ILE A 101 -5.00 -18.25 2.61
CA ILE A 101 -6.20 -17.70 3.25
C ILE A 101 -6.25 -16.23 2.86
N CYS A 102 -7.16 -15.90 1.95
CA CYS A 102 -7.37 -14.54 1.50
C CYS A 102 -8.48 -13.92 2.35
N SER A 103 -8.14 -12.88 3.10
CA SER A 103 -9.16 -11.99 3.67
C SER A 103 -9.51 -10.99 2.58
N ASP A 104 -10.77 -10.88 2.21
CA ASP A 104 -11.19 -9.79 1.34
C ASP A 104 -11.23 -8.50 2.18
N PRO A 105 -10.42 -7.48 1.87
CA PRO A 105 -10.43 -6.22 2.63
C PRO A 105 -11.78 -5.47 2.55
N GLY A 106 -12.66 -5.83 1.61
CA GLY A 106 -14.04 -5.35 1.55
C GLY A 106 -15.03 -6.16 2.38
N ASP A 107 -14.66 -7.37 2.81
CA ASP A 107 -15.50 -8.26 3.61
C ASP A 107 -15.12 -8.17 5.08
N ILE A 108 -15.87 -7.34 5.82
CA ILE A 108 -15.72 -7.12 7.26
C ILE A 108 -15.95 -8.42 8.05
N PHE A 109 -16.56 -9.46 7.44
CA PHE A 109 -16.83 -10.75 8.08
C PHE A 109 -15.75 -11.81 7.82
N SER A 110 -14.76 -11.55 6.96
CA SER A 110 -13.67 -12.49 6.67
C SER A 110 -12.81 -12.85 7.89
N GLU A 111 -12.83 -12.02 8.95
CA GLU A 111 -12.15 -12.30 10.24
C GLU A 111 -13.01 -13.10 11.24
N LEU A 112 -14.32 -13.21 11.02
CA LEU A 112 -15.23 -14.00 11.85
C LEU A 112 -15.22 -15.46 11.37
N ARG A 113 -14.20 -16.22 11.81
CA ARG A 113 -14.34 -17.67 11.84
C ARG A 113 -15.38 -18.00 12.91
N MET A 114 -16.60 -18.35 12.50
CA MET A 114 -17.51 -19.08 13.40
C MET A 114 -16.85 -20.43 13.69
N LEU A 115 -16.37 -20.58 14.92
CA LEU A 115 -15.99 -21.87 15.51
C LEU A 115 -17.24 -22.69 15.79
#